data_AF-A0A7X6SZ12-F1
#
_entry.id   AF-A0A7X6SZ12-F1
#
_cell.length_a   1.000
_cell.length_b   1.000
_cell.length_c   1.000
_cell.angle_alpha   90.00
_cell.angle_beta   90.00
_cell.angle_gamma   90.00
#
_symmetry.space_group_name_H-M   'P 1'
#
loop_
_entity.id
_entity.type
_entity.pdbx_description
1 polymer ?
#
loop_
_entity_poly.entity_id
_entity_poly.type
_entity_poly.pdbx_seq_one_letter_code
_entity_poly.pdbx_strand_id
1 'polypeptide(L)' 'MLIFARYATKRPVAVTVVAAAIIMLGWISLKGLPLDLLPDIQSPTILVSVKSGDRPPTEME' A
#
# COMPACT_ATOMS: atom_id res chain seq x y z
N MET A 1 9.39 30.30 -18.00
CA MET A 1 9.56 28.84 -17.85
C MET A 1 11.02 28.41 -17.56
N LEU A 2 12.06 28.98 -18.21
CA LEU A 2 13.46 28.54 -18.05
C LEU A 2 14.25 29.07 -16.82
N ILE A 3 13.65 29.97 -16.03
CA ILE A 3 14.32 30.58 -14.86
C ILE A 3 14.75 29.53 -13.82
N PHE A 4 13.92 28.51 -13.60
CA PHE A 4 14.22 27.42 -12.66
C PHE A 4 15.41 26.57 -13.09
N ALA A 5 15.48 26.19 -14.37
CA ALA A 5 16.59 25.42 -14.90
C ALA A 5 17.92 26.18 -14.80
N ARG A 6 17.91 27.49 -15.13
CA ARG A 6 19.11 28.35 -15.01
C ARG A 6 19.54 28.60 -13.57
N TYR A 7 18.62 28.55 -12.61
CA TYR A 7 18.95 28.66 -11.19
C TYR A 7 19.52 27.33 -10.65
N ALA A 8 18.93 26.20 -11.05
CA ALA A 8 19.39 24.87 -10.71
C ALA A 8 20.83 24.61 -11.19
N THR A 9 21.17 25.02 -12.43
CA THR A 9 22.54 24.85 -12.97
C THR A 9 23.60 25.72 -12.31
N LYS A 10 23.22 26.81 -11.64
CA LYS A 10 24.16 27.67 -10.89
C LYS A 10 24.56 27.11 -9.52
N ARG A 11 23.81 26.14 -8.99
CA ARG A 11 24.09 25.47 -7.71
C ARG A 11 23.98 23.96 -7.86
N PRO A 12 24.85 23.34 -8.68
CA PRO A 12 24.74 21.93 -9.03
C PRO A 12 24.80 21.03 -7.79
N VAL A 13 25.66 21.37 -6.82
CA VAL A 13 25.79 20.61 -5.56
C VAL A 13 24.51 20.61 -4.74
N ALA A 14 23.80 21.74 -4.64
CA ALA A 14 22.55 21.80 -3.89
C ALA A 14 21.47 20.94 -4.56
N VAL A 15 21.40 20.98 -5.89
CA VAL A 15 20.44 20.19 -6.67
C VAL A 15 20.74 18.69 -6.56
N THR A 16 22.01 18.28 -6.62
CA THR A 16 22.38 16.86 -6.46
C THR A 16 22.09 16.35 -5.06
N VAL A 17 22.34 17.15 -4.02
CA VAL A 17 22.01 16.78 -2.63
C VAL A 17 20.50 16.62 -2.45
N VAL A 18 19.69 17.54 -2.97
CA VAL A 18 18.22 17.44 -2.91
C VAL A 18 17.72 16.21 -3.68
N ALA A 19 18.24 15.97 -4.89
CA ALA A 19 17.88 14.80 -5.67
C ALA A 19 18.25 13.49 -4.94
N ALA A 20 19.45 13.42 -4.36
CA ALA A 20 19.88 12.27 -3.58
C ALA A 20 19.01 12.04 -2.34
N ALA A 21 18.62 13.12 -1.64
CA ALA A 21 17.71 13.03 -0.51
C ALA A 21 16.34 12.47 -0.91
N ILE A 22 15.75 12.95 -2.02
CA ILE A 22 14.48 12.46 -2.54
C ILE A 22 14.58 10.98 -2.94
N ILE A 23 15.66 10.59 -3.63
CA ILE A 23 15.90 9.19 -4.01
C ILE A 23 16.00 8.31 -2.78
N MET A 24 16.74 8.73 -1.75
CA MET A 24 16.92 7.96 -0.53
C MET A 24 15.61 7.80 0.25
N LEU A 25 14.81 8.86 0.36
CA LEU A 25 13.47 8.80 0.95
C LEU A 25 12.53 7.89 0.15
N GLY A 26 12.54 8.02 -1.18
CA GLY A 26 11.76 7.17 -2.06
C GLY A 26 12.14 5.69 -1.93
N TRP A 27 13.43 5.38 -1.80
CA TRP A 27 13.91 4.02 -1.60
C TRP A 27 13.42 3.39 -0.29
N ILE A 28 13.46 4.16 0.80
CA ILE A 28 12.94 3.69 2.11
C ILE A 28 11.42 3.48 2.02
N SER A 29 10.70 4.43 1.43
CA SER A 29 9.24 4.32 1.27
C SER A 29 8.84 3.15 0.38
N LEU A 30 9.60 2.87 -0.69
CA LEU A 30 9.31 1.77 -1.61
C LEU A 30 9.47 0.41 -0.92
N LYS A 31 10.42 0.28 0.01
CA LYS A 31 10.59 -0.93 0.83
C LYS A 31 9.53 -1.11 1.90
N GLY A 32 8.91 -0.02 2.34
CA GLY A 32 7.85 -0.03 3.36
C GLY A 32 6.45 -0.27 2.80
N LEU A 33 6.29 -0.40 1.47
CA LEU A 33 4.99 -0.70 0.90
C LEU A 33 4.60 -2.15 1.21
N PRO A 34 3.46 -2.41 1.88
CA PRO A 34 2.93 -3.75 2.02
C PRO A 34 2.50 -4.24 0.64
N LEU A 35 3.30 -5.15 0.07
CA LEU A 35 2.97 -5.87 -1.15
C LEU A 35 2.09 -7.06 -0.78
N ASP A 36 0.85 -6.77 -0.37
CA ASP A 36 -0.10 -7.84 -0.14
C ASP A 36 -0.75 -8.23 -1.48
N LEU A 37 -0.90 -9.54 -1.71
CA LEU A 37 -1.41 -10.08 -2.98
C LEU A 37 -2.90 -9.76 -3.15
N LEU A 38 -3.60 -9.57 -2.03
CA LEU A 38 -4.94 -9.05 -1.97
C LEU A 38 -4.89 -7.75 -1.15
N PRO A 39 -5.57 -6.66 -1.57
CA PRO A 39 -5.87 -5.59 -0.63
C PRO A 39 -6.65 -6.18 0.55
N ASP A 40 -6.62 -5.56 1.73
CA ASP A 40 -7.36 -6.02 2.92
C ASP A 40 -8.87 -6.12 2.59
N ILE A 41 -9.28 -7.28 2.05
CA ILE A 41 -10.66 -7.62 1.77
C ILE A 41 -11.19 -8.10 3.11
N GLN A 42 -11.70 -7.15 3.89
CA GLN A 42 -12.63 -7.46 4.96
C GLN A 42 -13.90 -8.01 4.29
N SER A 43 -13.92 -9.31 4.02
CA SER A 43 -15.14 -10.06 3.80
C SER A 43 -15.63 -10.45 5.20
N PRO A 44 -16.51 -9.66 5.84
CA PRO A 44 -17.09 -10.04 7.12
C PRO A 44 -17.95 -11.29 6.91
N THR A 45 -17.34 -12.46 7.06
CA THR A 45 -18.05 -13.73 7.01
C THR A 45 -18.77 -13.92 8.34
N ILE A 46 -20.06 -13.63 8.34
CA ILE A 46 -20.94 -13.91 9.48
C ILE A 46 -21.17 -15.43 9.51
N LEU A 47 -20.39 -16.14 10.33
CA LEU A 47 -20.53 -17.58 10.51
C LEU A 47 -21.70 -17.86 11.47
N VAL A 48 -22.89 -18.12 10.94
CA VAL A 48 -24.04 -18.56 11.73
C VAL A 48 -23.96 -20.08 11.90
N SER A 49 -23.53 -20.54 13.07
CA SER A 49 -23.57 -21.97 13.41
C SER A 49 -24.92 -22.30 14.06
N VAL A 50 -25.79 -23.01 13.33
CA VAL A 50 -27.03 -23.54 13.87
C VAL A 50 -26.76 -24.97 14.36
N LYS A 51 -26.84 -25.20 15.66
CA LYS A 51 -26.88 -26.56 16.21
C LYS A 51 -28.29 -27.11 16.11
N SER A 52 -28.59 -27.90 15.08
CA SER A 52 -29.74 -28.79 15.09
C SER A 52 -29.40 -30.04 15.90
N GLY A 53 -30.35 -30.54 16.68
CA GLY A 53 -30.24 -31.85 17.31
C GLY A 53 -30.45 -32.98 16.30
N ASP A 54 -31.23 -33.99 16.68
CA ASP A 54 -31.54 -35.21 15.90
C ASP A 54 -32.51 -34.97 14.70
N ARG A 55 -32.39 -33.83 14.01
CA ARG A 55 -33.23 -33.55 12.82
C ARG A 55 -32.52 -33.96 11.54
N PRO A 56 -33.18 -34.67 10.61
CA PRO A 56 -32.58 -35.12 9.37
C PRO A 56 -32.01 -33.93 8.56
N PRO A 57 -30.85 -34.08 7.89
CA PRO A 57 -30.21 -33.00 7.14
C PRO A 57 -31.06 -32.38 6.02
N THR A 58 -32.12 -33.07 5.57
CA THR A 58 -33.00 -32.68 4.46
C THR A 58 -33.97 -31.53 4.77
N GLU A 59 -34.24 -31.19 6.04
CA GLU A 59 -35.08 -30.03 6.42
C GLU A 59 -34.27 -28.76 6.71
N MET A 60 -32.95 -28.83 6.62
CA MET A 60 -32.03 -27.73 6.96
C MET A 60 -31.45 -27.00 5.74
N GLU A 61 -31.72 -27.50 4.53
CA GLU A 61 -31.34 -26.87 3.25
C GLU A 61 -32.27 -25.71 2.86
#